data_AF-A0A084SMB7-F1
#
_entry.id   AF-A0A084SMB7-F1
#
_cell.length_a   1.000
_cell.length_b   1.000
_cell.length_c   1.000
_cell.angle_alpha   90.00
_cell.angle_beta   90.00
_cell.angle_gamma   90.00
#
_symmetry.space_group_name_H-M   'P 1'
#
loop_
_entity.id
_entity.type
_entity.pdbx_description
1 polymer ?
#
loop_
_entity_poly.entity_id
_entity_poly.type
_entity_poly.pdbx_seq_one_letter_code
_entity_poly.pdbx_strand_id
1 'polypeptide(L)'
;MTHLSVEELVKKFETARKAGEHERGNPEQLRLLRELAEDCPAFTPNLLYLARLQQVIDQPGRSPEEVFSEIQRLLELAILGSGRSAPVVLELGNFLDTFQNDPLSAMKLYEEGEQKALATLEDTWFFKLRYWNLERTKESLEKALRLCVLVEQIFPEPNTYLEDEIQTTKRLAAREGLLPDPNSSSE
;
A
#
# COMPACT_ATOMS: atom_id res chain seq x y z
N MET A 1 9.91 10.19 28.17
CA MET A 1 10.15 9.08 27.24
C MET A 1 11.04 9.61 26.13
N THR A 2 12.20 9.00 25.95
CA THR A 2 13.10 9.35 24.83
C THR A 2 12.55 8.69 23.58
N HIS A 3 12.24 9.48 22.55
CA HIS A 3 11.80 8.94 21.27
C HIS A 3 12.97 8.15 20.64
N LEU A 4 12.73 6.89 20.30
CA LEU A 4 13.69 6.06 19.56
C LEU A 4 13.87 6.61 18.15
N SER A 5 15.10 6.59 17.63
CA SER A 5 15.36 6.90 16.23
C SER A 5 14.82 5.80 15.30
N VAL A 6 14.65 6.12 14.02
CA VAL A 6 14.21 5.13 13.02
C VAL A 6 15.23 3.99 12.90
N GLU A 7 16.51 4.31 12.94
CA GLU A 7 17.60 3.31 12.89
C GLU A 7 17.56 2.38 14.11
N GLU A 8 17.26 2.91 15.29
CA GLU A 8 17.12 2.11 16.52
C GLU A 8 15.91 1.18 16.43
N LEU A 9 14.77 1.66 15.92
CA LEU A 9 13.56 0.86 15.69
C LEU A 9 13.82 -0.29 14.71
N VAL A 10 14.49 0.01 13.58
CA VAL A 10 14.86 -0.99 12.57
C VAL A 10 15.80 -2.03 13.17
N LYS A 11 16.81 -1.61 13.94
CA LYS A 11 17.75 -2.53 14.59
C LYS A 11 17.04 -3.45 15.60
N LYS A 12 16.19 -2.90 16.47
CA LYS A 12 15.37 -3.70 17.41
C LYS A 12 14.51 -4.71 16.66
N PHE A 13 13.87 -4.29 15.57
CA PHE A 13 13.04 -5.16 14.73
C PHE A 13 13.83 -6.30 14.08
N GLU A 14 15.01 -6.01 13.52
CA GLU A 14 15.89 -7.03 12.97
C GLU A 14 16.37 -8.02 14.04
N THR A 15 16.72 -7.53 15.23
CA THR A 15 17.07 -8.40 16.37
C THR A 15 15.92 -9.33 16.74
N ALA A 16 14.69 -8.81 16.83
CA ALA A 16 13.51 -9.61 17.12
C ALA A 16 13.24 -10.66 16.03
N ARG A 17 13.43 -10.31 14.75
CA ARG A 17 13.31 -11.25 13.63
C ARG A 17 14.35 -12.36 13.70
N LYS A 18 15.62 -12.03 13.98
CA LYS A 18 16.72 -12.98 14.13
C LYS A 18 16.49 -13.99 15.26
N ALA A 19 15.86 -13.57 16.35
CA ALA A 19 15.53 -14.48 17.46
C ALA A 19 14.63 -15.66 17.03
N GLY A 20 13.82 -15.50 15.97
CA GLY A 20 12.97 -16.56 15.42
C GLY A 20 13.44 -17.14 14.08
N GLU A 21 14.68 -16.88 13.64
CA GLU A 21 15.20 -17.42 12.37
C GLU A 21 15.35 -18.95 12.40
N HIS A 22 15.69 -19.52 13.55
CA HIS A 22 15.90 -20.97 13.71
C HIS A 22 14.67 -21.71 14.26
N GLU A 23 13.78 -21.00 14.95
CA GLU A 23 12.56 -21.56 15.54
C GLU A 23 11.43 -20.52 15.40
N ARG A 24 10.54 -20.76 14.45
CA ARG A 24 9.40 -19.87 14.21
C ARG A 24 8.47 -19.91 15.43
N GLY A 25 8.15 -18.75 15.98
CA GLY A 25 7.35 -18.67 17.21
C GLY A 25 8.14 -18.83 18.49
N ASN A 26 9.47 -18.72 18.44
CA ASN A 26 10.32 -18.60 19.62
C ASN A 26 9.70 -17.58 20.61
N PRO A 27 9.48 -17.94 21.89
CA PRO A 27 8.92 -17.02 22.90
C PRO A 27 9.69 -15.70 23.01
N GLU A 28 11.00 -15.73 22.80
CA GLU A 28 11.86 -14.54 22.82
C GLU A 28 11.59 -13.61 21.64
N GLN A 29 11.33 -14.16 20.45
CA GLN A 29 10.92 -13.36 19.29
C GLN A 29 9.60 -12.63 19.60
N LEU A 30 8.61 -13.34 20.13
CA LEU A 30 7.32 -12.73 20.49
C LEU A 30 7.48 -11.65 21.56
N ARG A 31 8.28 -11.90 22.61
CA ARG A 31 8.56 -10.93 23.67
C ARG A 31 9.15 -9.64 23.08
N LEU A 32 10.20 -9.77 22.27
CA LEU A 32 10.89 -8.62 21.66
C LEU A 32 9.98 -7.81 20.72
N LEU A 33 9.14 -8.49 19.92
CA LEU A 33 8.20 -7.82 19.02
C LEU A 33 7.08 -7.08 19.79
N ARG A 34 6.60 -7.66 20.90
CA ARG A 34 5.60 -7.00 21.78
C ARG A 34 6.19 -5.79 22.47
N GLU A 35 7.39 -5.91 23.02
CA GLU A 35 8.12 -4.78 23.61
C GLU A 35 8.32 -3.65 22.60
N LEU A 36 8.66 -3.99 21.36
CA LEU A 36 8.78 -2.98 20.30
C LEU A 36 7.42 -2.34 19.94
N ALA A 37 6.33 -3.08 20.00
CA ALA A 37 4.97 -2.55 19.76
C ALA A 37 4.50 -1.64 20.90
N GLU A 38 4.92 -1.91 22.13
CA GLU A 38 4.67 -1.06 23.31
C GLU A 38 5.53 0.21 23.29
N ASP A 39 6.83 0.07 23.01
CA ASP A 39 7.79 1.17 22.91
C ASP A 39 7.44 2.14 21.77
N CYS A 40 6.94 1.60 20.64
CA CYS A 40 6.63 2.40 19.45
C CYS A 40 5.37 1.86 18.71
N PRO A 41 4.17 2.25 19.15
CA PRO A 41 2.90 1.78 18.57
C PRO A 41 2.60 2.34 17.18
N ALA A 42 3.46 3.20 16.62
CA ALA A 42 3.36 3.71 15.24
C ALA A 42 4.29 2.97 14.27
N PHE A 43 5.19 2.09 14.75
CA PHE A 43 6.14 1.39 13.91
C PHE A 43 5.48 0.22 13.16
N THR A 44 4.77 0.59 12.09
CA THR A 44 3.94 -0.28 11.25
C THR A 44 4.60 -1.60 10.83
N PRO A 45 5.89 -1.64 10.42
CA PRO A 45 6.54 -2.91 10.06
C PRO A 45 6.51 -3.97 11.17
N ASN A 46 6.72 -3.55 12.42
CA ASN A 46 6.68 -4.45 13.57
C ASN A 46 5.25 -4.93 13.85
N LEU A 47 4.27 -4.03 13.82
CA LEU A 47 2.87 -4.36 14.07
C LEU A 47 2.34 -5.41 13.09
N LEU A 48 2.59 -5.21 11.79
CA LEU A 48 2.21 -6.16 10.74
C LEU A 48 2.90 -7.51 10.91
N TYR A 49 4.22 -7.50 11.17
CA TYR A 49 4.98 -8.73 11.32
C TYR A 49 4.50 -9.53 12.53
N LEU A 50 4.29 -8.85 13.67
CA LEU A 50 3.79 -9.47 14.89
C LEU A 50 2.37 -10.01 14.72
N ALA A 51 1.47 -9.26 14.08
CA ALA A 51 0.11 -9.73 13.77
C ALA A 51 0.14 -11.02 12.93
N ARG A 52 0.89 -11.03 11.82
CA ARG A 52 1.04 -12.21 10.94
C ARG A 52 1.70 -13.39 11.64
N LEU A 53 2.70 -13.13 12.48
CA LEU A 53 3.37 -14.17 13.24
C LEU A 53 2.39 -14.85 14.21
N GLN A 54 1.58 -14.06 14.92
CA GLN A 54 0.59 -14.58 15.87
C GLN A 54 -0.54 -15.38 15.22
N GLN A 55 -0.83 -15.17 13.93
CA GLN A 55 -1.83 -15.96 13.19
C GLN A 55 -1.38 -17.41 12.90
N VAL A 56 -0.08 -17.70 12.97
CA VAL A 56 0.48 -18.97 12.47
C VAL A 56 1.29 -19.75 13.51
N ILE A 57 1.42 -19.23 14.72
CA ILE A 57 2.14 -19.91 15.81
C ILE A 57 1.17 -20.24 16.94
N ASP A 58 1.43 -21.36 17.61
CA ASP A 58 0.75 -21.69 18.85
C ASP A 58 1.27 -20.80 19.99
N GLN A 59 0.36 -20.35 20.86
CA GLN A 59 0.68 -19.56 22.04
C GLN A 59 0.19 -20.28 23.31
N PRO A 60 0.99 -21.22 23.85
CA PRO A 60 0.59 -22.00 25.01
C PRO A 60 0.18 -21.11 26.18
N GLY A 61 -0.97 -21.42 26.80
CA GLY A 61 -1.48 -20.66 27.95
C GLY A 61 -2.28 -19.41 27.60
N ARG A 62 -2.52 -19.12 26.32
CA ARG A 62 -3.43 -18.06 25.87
C ARG A 62 -4.63 -18.66 25.15
N SER A 63 -5.79 -18.08 25.38
CA SER A 63 -7.01 -18.41 24.62
C SER A 63 -6.92 -17.85 23.18
N PRO A 64 -7.56 -18.51 22.20
CA PRO A 64 -7.68 -17.97 20.84
C PRO A 64 -8.24 -16.55 20.81
N GLU A 65 -9.22 -16.26 21.66
CA GLU A 65 -9.88 -14.95 21.74
C GLU A 65 -8.90 -13.84 22.17
N GLU A 66 -8.02 -14.11 23.13
CA GLU A 66 -6.97 -13.17 23.56
C GLU A 66 -5.97 -12.89 22.43
N VAL A 67 -5.58 -13.93 21.69
CA VAL A 67 -4.65 -13.81 20.57
C VAL A 67 -5.28 -13.02 19.42
N PHE A 68 -6.53 -13.33 19.06
CA PHE A 68 -7.26 -12.64 18.00
C PHE A 68 -7.53 -11.17 18.35
N SER A 69 -7.88 -10.87 19.60
CA SER A 69 -8.04 -9.49 20.07
C SER A 69 -6.74 -8.69 19.97
N GLU A 70 -5.60 -9.31 20.29
CA GLU A 70 -4.29 -8.66 20.13
C GLU A 70 -3.94 -8.43 18.66
N ILE A 71 -4.15 -9.44 17.80
CA ILE A 71 -3.89 -9.34 16.35
C ILE A 71 -4.72 -8.19 15.76
N GLN A 72 -6.02 -8.14 16.07
CA GLN A 72 -6.90 -7.08 15.58
C GLN A 72 -6.39 -5.70 16.02
N ARG A 73 -6.06 -5.53 17.32
CA ARG A 73 -5.51 -4.27 17.84
C ARG A 73 -4.23 -3.85 17.12
N LEU A 74 -3.32 -4.79 16.86
CA LEU A 74 -2.07 -4.52 16.13
C LEU A 74 -2.35 -4.05 14.70
N LEU A 75 -3.30 -4.68 14.01
CA LEU A 75 -3.69 -4.32 12.64
C LEU A 75 -4.40 -2.96 12.60
N GLU A 76 -5.28 -2.66 13.55
CA GLU A 76 -5.92 -1.34 13.69
C GLU A 76 -4.89 -0.23 13.95
N LEU A 77 -3.90 -0.47 14.81
CA LEU A 77 -2.78 0.46 15.03
C LEU A 77 -1.92 0.62 13.77
N ALA A 78 -1.68 -0.45 13.02
CA ALA A 78 -0.96 -0.39 11.75
C ALA A 78 -1.73 0.45 10.71
N ILE A 79 -3.06 0.33 10.65
CA ILE A 79 -3.90 1.17 9.79
C ILE A 79 -3.72 2.65 10.16
N LEU A 80 -3.75 2.99 11.45
CA LEU A 80 -3.53 4.37 11.90
C LEU A 80 -2.11 4.86 11.54
N GLY A 81 -1.08 4.08 11.87
CA GLY A 81 0.32 4.43 11.65
C GLY A 81 0.72 4.55 10.18
N SER A 82 0.04 3.82 9.29
CA SER A 82 0.27 3.87 7.85
C SER A 82 -0.54 4.93 7.12
N GLY A 83 -1.39 5.70 7.81
CA GLY A 83 -2.32 6.61 7.16
C GLY A 83 -3.37 5.88 6.32
N ARG A 84 -3.76 4.68 6.75
CA ARG A 84 -4.70 3.78 6.06
C ARG A 84 -4.21 3.39 4.66
N SER A 85 -2.96 2.93 4.56
CA SER A 85 -2.43 2.46 3.28
C SER A 85 -3.13 1.19 2.82
N ALA A 86 -3.33 1.05 1.50
CA ALA A 86 -4.00 -0.10 0.90
C ALA A 86 -3.54 -1.47 1.45
N PRO A 87 -2.24 -1.82 1.45
CA PRO A 87 -1.82 -3.15 1.90
C PRO A 87 -2.11 -3.42 3.38
N VAL A 88 -2.19 -2.37 4.21
CA VAL A 88 -2.45 -2.52 5.65
C VAL A 88 -3.93 -2.69 5.93
N VAL A 89 -4.78 -1.94 5.23
CA VAL A 89 -6.24 -2.07 5.31
C VAL A 89 -6.68 -3.47 4.83
N LEU A 90 -6.11 -3.94 3.72
CA LEU A 90 -6.38 -5.28 3.19
C LEU A 90 -5.99 -6.40 4.17
N GLU A 91 -4.90 -6.22 4.93
CA GLU A 91 -4.47 -7.20 5.94
C GLU A 91 -5.52 -7.37 7.06
N LEU A 92 -6.12 -6.27 7.55
CA LEU A 92 -7.21 -6.35 8.52
C LEU A 92 -8.45 -7.00 7.91
N GLY A 93 -8.79 -6.66 6.65
CA GLY A 93 -9.91 -7.30 5.95
C GLY A 93 -9.75 -8.81 5.89
N ASN A 94 -8.56 -9.28 5.47
CA ASN A 94 -8.24 -10.70 5.41
C ASN A 94 -8.31 -11.37 6.79
N PHE A 95 -7.86 -10.67 7.84
CA PHE A 95 -7.95 -11.19 9.20
C PHE A 95 -9.41 -11.37 9.66
N LEU A 96 -10.26 -10.37 9.42
CA LEU A 96 -11.68 -10.42 9.80
C LEU A 96 -12.44 -11.53 9.05
N ASP A 97 -12.19 -11.66 7.76
CA ASP A 97 -12.79 -12.70 6.90
C ASP A 97 -12.35 -14.11 7.33
N THR A 98 -11.04 -14.32 7.45
CA THR A 98 -10.45 -15.65 7.65
C THR A 98 -10.54 -16.15 9.09
N PHE A 99 -10.32 -15.29 10.08
CA PHE A 99 -10.14 -15.70 11.47
C PHE A 99 -11.31 -15.29 12.39
N GLN A 100 -12.03 -14.21 12.07
CA GLN A 100 -13.16 -13.74 12.88
C GLN A 100 -14.53 -14.09 12.27
N ASN A 101 -14.57 -14.67 11.06
CA ASN A 101 -15.80 -14.99 10.33
C ASN A 101 -16.73 -13.77 10.16
N ASP A 102 -16.13 -12.60 9.87
CA ASP A 102 -16.83 -11.34 9.61
C ASP A 102 -16.56 -10.83 8.17
N PRO A 103 -17.13 -11.49 7.15
CA PRO A 103 -16.92 -11.11 5.75
C PRO A 103 -17.55 -9.75 5.39
N LEU A 104 -18.56 -9.30 6.14
CA LEU A 104 -19.22 -8.02 5.87
C LEU A 104 -18.33 -6.84 6.24
N SER A 105 -17.65 -6.91 7.38
CA SER A 105 -16.66 -5.90 7.74
C SER A 105 -15.41 -6.00 6.85
N ALA A 106 -14.99 -7.21 6.49
CA ALA A 106 -13.88 -7.42 5.57
C ALA A 106 -14.12 -6.78 4.20
N MET A 107 -15.32 -6.94 3.62
CA MET A 107 -15.65 -6.36 2.31
C MET A 107 -15.47 -4.85 2.27
N LYS A 108 -15.87 -4.13 3.32
CA LYS A 108 -15.68 -2.67 3.40
C LYS A 108 -14.20 -2.27 3.40
N LEU A 109 -13.36 -3.08 4.05
CA LEU A 109 -11.90 -2.86 4.06
C LEU A 109 -11.29 -3.21 2.70
N TYR A 110 -11.81 -4.21 2.00
CA TYR A 110 -11.38 -4.51 0.63
C TYR A 110 -11.71 -3.38 -0.34
N GLU A 111 -12.93 -2.85 -0.30
CA GLU A 111 -13.35 -1.69 -1.10
C GLU A 111 -12.48 -0.46 -0.81
N GLU A 112 -12.19 -0.20 0.46
CA GLU A 112 -11.28 0.90 0.82
C GLU A 112 -9.85 0.65 0.33
N GLY A 113 -9.33 -0.56 0.51
CA GLY A 113 -8.00 -0.94 0.05
C GLY A 113 -7.84 -0.80 -1.46
N GLU A 114 -8.87 -1.19 -2.22
CA GLU A 114 -8.97 -0.99 -3.66
C GLU A 114 -8.90 0.49 -4.03
N GLN A 115 -9.73 1.35 -3.41
CA GLN A 115 -9.73 2.79 -3.67
C GLN A 115 -8.35 3.43 -3.37
N LYS A 116 -7.70 3.03 -2.28
CA LYS A 116 -6.35 3.52 -1.93
C LYS A 116 -5.29 3.05 -2.91
N ALA A 117 -5.38 1.82 -3.39
CA ALA A 117 -4.46 1.29 -4.39
C ALA A 117 -4.64 2.00 -5.74
N LEU A 118 -5.89 2.23 -6.15
CA LEU A 118 -6.23 2.99 -7.36
C LEU A 118 -5.68 4.41 -7.30
N ALA A 119 -5.87 5.13 -6.19
CA ALA A 119 -5.30 6.48 -6.02
C ALA A 119 -3.77 6.51 -6.14
N THR A 120 -3.08 5.50 -5.58
CA THR A 120 -1.62 5.39 -5.68
C THR A 120 -1.16 5.10 -7.13
N LEU A 121 -1.95 4.31 -7.86
CA LEU A 121 -1.73 4.03 -9.27
C LEU A 121 -1.92 5.28 -10.14
N GLU A 122 -2.97 6.06 -9.88
CA GLU A 122 -3.20 7.35 -10.57
C GLU A 122 -2.01 8.30 -10.38
N ASP A 123 -1.55 8.49 -9.15
CA ASP A 123 -0.40 9.35 -8.85
C ASP A 123 0.86 8.88 -9.60
N THR A 124 1.10 7.57 -9.59
CA THR A 124 2.24 6.97 -10.29
C THR A 124 2.15 7.21 -11.79
N TRP A 125 0.96 7.07 -12.38
CA TRP A 125 0.73 7.27 -13.81
C TRP A 125 0.82 8.75 -14.20
N PHE A 126 0.34 9.65 -13.35
CA PHE A 126 0.54 11.09 -13.49
C PHE A 126 2.03 11.43 -13.59
N PHE A 127 2.86 10.96 -12.64
CA PHE A 127 4.30 11.24 -12.67
C PHE A 127 4.99 10.66 -13.89
N LYS A 128 4.57 9.47 -14.36
CA LYS A 128 5.11 8.86 -15.59
C LYS A 128 4.75 9.67 -16.83
N LEU A 129 3.49 10.07 -16.98
CA LEU A 129 3.06 10.92 -18.11
C LEU A 129 3.80 12.25 -18.09
N ARG A 130 3.89 12.90 -16.93
CA ARG A 130 4.64 14.15 -16.78
C ARG A 130 6.10 14.00 -17.17
N TYR A 131 6.77 12.93 -16.72
CA TYR A 131 8.16 12.66 -17.08
C TYR A 131 8.33 12.49 -18.60
N TRP A 132 7.51 11.66 -19.25
CA TRP A 132 7.59 11.46 -20.70
C TRP A 132 7.20 12.70 -21.52
N ASN A 133 6.22 13.47 -21.04
CA ASN A 133 5.84 14.76 -21.63
C ASN A 133 6.97 15.81 -21.55
N LEU A 134 7.87 15.69 -20.55
CA LEU A 134 9.05 16.54 -20.42
C LEU A 134 10.20 16.09 -21.33
N GLU A 135 10.39 14.78 -21.53
CA GLU A 135 11.41 14.25 -22.45
C GLU A 135 11.15 14.67 -23.90
N ARG A 136 9.88 14.71 -24.34
CA ARG A 136 9.46 15.18 -25.68
C ARG A 136 10.16 14.48 -26.84
N THR A 137 10.54 13.22 -26.66
CA THR A 137 10.99 12.37 -27.77
C THR A 137 9.80 11.62 -28.34
N LYS A 138 9.87 11.26 -29.64
CA LYS A 138 8.84 10.43 -30.28
C LYS A 138 8.57 9.14 -29.48
N GLU A 139 9.62 8.47 -29.01
CA GLU A 139 9.52 7.26 -28.20
C GLU A 139 8.82 7.52 -26.85
N SER A 140 9.16 8.61 -26.16
CA SER A 140 8.51 8.97 -24.88
C SER A 140 7.03 9.26 -25.05
N LEU A 141 6.64 9.96 -26.12
CA LEU A 141 5.24 10.27 -26.42
C LEU A 141 4.45 9.02 -26.83
N GLU A 142 5.05 8.09 -27.58
CA GLU A 142 4.42 6.80 -27.85
C GLU A 142 4.18 5.98 -26.58
N LYS A 143 5.12 6.00 -25.61
CA LYS A 143 4.92 5.39 -24.29
C LYS A 143 3.78 6.06 -23.52
N ALA A 144 3.74 7.40 -23.53
CA ALA A 144 2.70 8.18 -22.87
C ALA A 144 1.32 7.92 -23.47
N LEU A 145 1.19 7.84 -24.80
CA LEU A 145 -0.07 7.50 -25.47
C LEU A 145 -0.58 6.12 -25.09
N ARG A 146 0.30 5.10 -25.04
CA ARG A 146 -0.09 3.76 -24.57
C ARG A 146 -0.60 3.80 -23.13
N LEU A 147 0.02 4.61 -22.27
CA LEU A 147 -0.45 4.78 -20.90
C LEU A 147 -1.80 5.50 -20.83
N CYS A 148 -2.05 6.50 -21.68
CA CYS A 148 -3.36 7.17 -21.76
C CYS A 148 -4.50 6.19 -22.07
N VAL A 149 -4.27 5.25 -23.01
CA VAL A 149 -5.26 4.20 -23.33
C VAL A 149 -5.55 3.32 -22.11
N LEU A 150 -4.52 3.00 -21.31
CA LEU A 150 -4.72 2.23 -20.08
C LEU A 150 -5.45 3.05 -19.01
N VAL A 151 -5.22 4.37 -18.93
CA VAL A 151 -5.97 5.25 -18.01
C VAL A 151 -7.45 5.19 -18.32
N GLU A 152 -7.84 5.39 -19.57
CA GLU A 152 -9.25 5.39 -20.00
C GLU A 152 -9.96 4.03 -19.76
N GLN A 153 -9.21 2.93 -19.65
CA GLN A 153 -9.75 1.60 -19.35
C GLN A 153 -9.92 1.32 -17.86
N ILE A 154 -9.01 1.84 -17.02
CA ILE A 154 -8.96 1.53 -15.59
C ILE A 154 -9.71 2.58 -14.77
N PHE A 155 -9.64 3.85 -15.18
CA PHE A 155 -10.20 4.98 -14.44
C PHE A 155 -11.36 5.58 -15.23
N PRO A 156 -12.62 5.29 -14.87
CA PRO A 156 -13.78 5.93 -15.48
C PRO A 156 -13.75 7.46 -15.32
N GLU A 157 -13.22 7.92 -14.19
CA GLU A 157 -13.05 9.33 -13.85
C GLU A 157 -11.65 9.50 -13.23
N PRO A 158 -10.62 9.78 -14.05
CA PRO A 158 -9.29 10.04 -13.52
C PRO A 158 -9.28 11.36 -12.73
N ASN A 159 -8.39 11.46 -11.74
CA ASN A 159 -8.21 12.72 -11.03
C ASN A 159 -7.70 13.86 -11.95
N THR A 160 -7.92 15.10 -11.53
CA THR A 160 -7.65 16.29 -12.35
C THR A 160 -6.21 16.38 -12.85
N TYR A 161 -5.23 15.99 -12.02
CA TYR A 161 -3.82 16.05 -12.40
C TYR A 161 -3.46 15.04 -13.49
N LEU A 162 -3.99 13.82 -13.37
CA LEU A 162 -3.79 12.79 -14.39
C LEU A 162 -4.47 13.18 -15.70
N GLU A 163 -5.68 13.73 -15.63
CA GLU A 163 -6.41 14.23 -16.80
C GLU A 163 -5.64 15.33 -17.53
N ASP A 164 -5.08 16.31 -16.81
CA ASP A 164 -4.29 17.40 -17.38
C ASP A 164 -3.05 16.89 -18.15
N GLU A 165 -2.38 15.86 -17.63
CA GLU A 165 -1.23 15.24 -18.29
C GLU A 165 -1.64 14.42 -19.50
N ILE A 166 -2.81 13.76 -19.50
CA ILE A 166 -3.38 13.08 -20.68
C ILE A 166 -3.62 14.10 -21.80
N GLN A 167 -4.28 15.21 -21.49
CA GLN A 167 -4.53 16.27 -22.48
C GLN A 167 -3.22 16.87 -23.00
N THR A 168 -2.22 17.03 -22.12
CA THR A 168 -0.88 17.47 -22.51
C THR A 168 -0.20 16.48 -23.44
N THR A 169 -0.24 15.18 -23.14
CA THR A 169 0.29 14.12 -24.00
C THR A 169 -0.37 14.14 -25.37
N LYS A 170 -1.71 14.19 -25.43
CA LYS A 170 -2.47 14.21 -26.70
C LYS A 170 -2.06 15.41 -27.57
N ARG A 171 -1.92 16.59 -26.97
CA ARG A 171 -1.47 17.82 -27.66
C ARG A 171 -0.03 17.73 -28.16
N LEU A 172 0.89 17.19 -27.36
CA LEU A 172 2.29 17.04 -27.77
C LEU A 172 2.45 16.00 -28.88
N ALA A 173 1.75 14.87 -28.76
CA ALA A 173 1.70 13.83 -29.77
C ALA A 173 1.15 14.34 -31.12
N ALA A 174 0.09 15.15 -31.10
CA ALA A 174 -0.44 15.78 -32.31
C ALA A 174 0.59 16.66 -33.03
N ARG A 175 1.35 17.47 -32.27
CA ARG A 175 2.43 18.32 -32.83
C ARG A 175 3.56 17.51 -33.46
N GLU A 176 3.84 16.33 -32.92
CA GLU A 176 4.84 15.38 -33.45
C GLU A 176 4.28 14.46 -34.55
N GLY A 177 3.02 14.65 -34.98
CA GLY A 177 2.37 13.84 -36.02
C GLY A 177 2.05 12.40 -35.58
N LEU A 178 2.05 12.12 -34.26
CA LEU A 178 1.66 10.83 -33.69
C LEU A 178 0.14 10.70 -33.52
N LEU A 179 -0.58 11.81 -33.53
CA LEU A 179 -2.04 11.87 -33.52
C LEU A 179 -2.53 12.89 -34.56
N PRO A 180 -3.79 12.79 -35.03
CA PRO A 180 -4.43 13.85 -35.79
C PRO A 180 -4.42 15.16 -34.99
N ASP A 181 -4.23 16.31 -35.65
CA ASP A 181 -4.32 17.60 -34.97
C ASP A 181 -5.78 17.86 -34.58
N PRO A 182 -6.11 18.02 -33.28
CA PRO A 182 -7.48 18.32 -32.87
C PRO A 182 -8.01 19.64 -33.44
N ASN A 183 -7.13 20.54 -33.93
CA ASN A 183 -7.52 21.78 -34.61
C ASN A 183 -7.57 21.64 -36.14
N SER A 184 -7.18 20.50 -36.72
CA SER A 184 -7.38 20.21 -38.14
C SER A 184 -8.77 19.59 -38.36
N SER A 185 -9.82 20.38 -38.12
CA SER A 185 -11.16 20.05 -38.62
C SER A 185 -11.39 20.76 -39.94
N SER A 186 -11.38 19.98 -41.02
CA SER A 186 -12.13 20.15 -42.28
C SER A 186 -11.80 21.34 -43.20
N GLU A 187 -11.03 21.07 -44.25
CA GLU A 187 -11.29 21.67 -45.59
C GLU A 187 -12.23 20.76 -46.38
#